data_AF-A0A2P6W5L8-F1
#
_entry.id   AF-A0A2P6W5L8-F1
#
_cell.length_a   1.000
_cell.length_b   1.000
_cell.length_c   1.000
_cell.angle_alpha   90.00
_cell.angle_beta   90.00
_cell.angle_gamma   90.00
#
_symmetry.space_group_name_H-M   'P 1'
#
loop_
_entity.id
_entity.type
_entity.pdbx_description
1 polymer ?
#
loop_
_entity_poly.entity_id
_entity_poly.type
_entity_poly.pdbx_seq_one_letter_code
_entity_poly.pdbx_strand_id
1 'polypeptide(L)'
;MVSEFREWLGHHPILVALMFLVYSYGALMSYMTPKIVPNSFLAALEGSHTQIMLAVTAMTYLGITAFYLIYKGRKYYGDRGLEENVPLIWGFSSLAYMVTYIGIILKASNVIAMNTELFFFFRSFMILWAAGIAYGLITLRTSRESLRKYITLAITGLSLTWFAWGLFSIGSIKYTMYGFTSFFWVPLTFAFGYFFWTYSGGTGHSGMKWISAGMVYMGSTYLFWAPTHQNFLYEVAFFQYNIAASIILLGMTKLPWKEMSDVERPLDLIFEEDREN
;
A
#
# COMPACT_ATOMS: atom_id res chain seq x y z
N MET A 1 -5.28 -2.50 24.94
CA MET A 1 -5.24 -1.95 23.56
C MET A 1 -4.27 -0.78 23.42
N VAL A 2 -4.44 0.38 24.07
CA VAL A 2 -3.47 1.50 23.97
C VAL A 2 -2.15 1.19 24.70
N SER A 3 -2.20 0.55 25.87
CA SER A 3 -1.01 0.09 26.61
C SER A 3 -0.22 -0.94 25.82
N GLU A 4 -0.89 -2.01 25.35
CA GLU A 4 -0.30 -3.08 24.53
C GLU A 4 0.32 -2.56 23.23
N PHE A 5 -0.34 -1.62 22.54
CA PHE A 5 0.20 -1.03 21.32
C PHE A 5 1.45 -0.16 21.59
N ARG A 6 1.46 0.56 22.71
CA ARG A 6 2.62 1.37 23.13
C ARG A 6 3.81 0.49 23.52
N GLU A 7 3.55 -0.60 24.23
CA GLU A 7 4.55 -1.59 24.61
C GLU A 7 5.14 -2.30 23.39
N TRP A 8 4.28 -2.72 22.46
CA TRP A 8 4.67 -3.28 21.17
C TRP A 8 5.55 -2.33 20.34
N LEU A 9 5.20 -1.03 20.27
CA LEU A 9 6.03 -0.01 19.60
C LEU A 9 7.40 0.15 20.29
N GLY A 10 7.46 0.01 21.61
CA GLY A 10 8.71 0.02 22.39
C GLY A 10 9.68 -1.10 22.00
N HIS A 11 9.16 -2.26 21.59
CA HIS A 11 9.95 -3.39 21.09
C HIS A 11 10.37 -3.26 19.61
N HIS A 12 9.91 -2.22 18.90
CA HIS A 12 10.17 -2.02 17.48
C HIS A 12 10.76 -0.64 17.16
N PRO A 13 11.91 -0.26 17.78
CA PRO A 13 12.49 1.07 17.66
C PRO A 13 12.90 1.44 16.23
N ILE A 14 13.25 0.45 15.40
CA ILE A 14 13.58 0.65 13.97
C ILE A 14 12.35 1.12 13.19
N LEU A 15 11.17 0.52 13.44
CA LEU A 15 9.94 0.94 12.78
C LEU A 15 9.58 2.37 13.18
N VAL A 16 9.69 2.69 14.48
CA VAL A 16 9.42 4.04 15.00
C VAL A 16 10.36 5.07 14.39
N ALA A 17 11.67 4.77 14.32
CA ALA A 17 12.66 5.65 13.72
C ALA A 17 12.41 5.87 12.22
N LEU A 18 12.07 4.81 11.48
CA LEU A 18 11.70 4.92 10.06
C LEU A 18 10.44 5.76 9.86
N MET A 19 9.40 5.53 10.65
CA MET A 19 8.18 6.34 10.60
C MET A 19 8.48 7.81 10.90
N PHE A 20 9.28 8.11 11.94
CA PHE A 20 9.66 9.47 12.27
C PHE A 20 10.46 10.15 11.15
N LEU A 21 11.41 9.47 10.52
CA LEU A 21 12.16 9.99 9.38
C LEU A 21 11.26 10.28 8.18
N VAL A 22 10.35 9.36 7.85
CA VAL A 22 9.38 9.53 6.76
C VAL A 22 8.44 10.71 7.05
N TYR A 23 7.91 10.82 8.27
CA TYR A 23 7.04 11.92 8.68
C TYR A 23 7.77 13.27 8.65
N SER A 24 9.02 13.32 9.10
CA SER A 24 9.84 14.53 9.10
C SER A 24 10.16 14.99 7.67
N TYR A 25 10.53 14.05 6.80
CA TYR A 25 10.74 14.34 5.38
C TYR A 25 9.44 14.75 4.69
N GLY A 26 8.34 14.06 4.99
CA GLY A 26 7.01 14.37 4.47
C GLY A 26 6.51 15.76 4.84
N ALA A 27 6.72 16.17 6.09
CA ALA A 27 6.42 17.52 6.57
C ALA A 27 7.30 18.58 5.87
N LEU A 28 8.60 18.32 5.74
CA LEU A 28 9.53 19.19 5.02
C LEU A 28 9.11 19.36 3.55
N MET A 29 8.82 18.26 2.85
CA MET A 29 8.40 18.28 1.46
C MET A 29 7.04 18.99 1.29
N SER A 30 6.07 18.71 2.15
CA SER A 30 4.76 19.38 2.11
C SER A 30 4.86 20.89 2.36
N TYR A 31 5.81 21.32 3.19
CA TYR A 31 6.09 22.73 3.46
C TYR A 31 6.84 23.43 2.32
N MET A 32 7.80 22.75 1.68
CA MET A 32 8.67 23.34 0.64
C MET A 32 8.03 23.33 -0.76
N THR A 33 7.25 22.30 -1.10
CA THR A 33 6.76 22.08 -2.48
C THR A 33 5.80 23.17 -3.00
N PRO A 34 4.91 23.78 -2.20
CA PRO A 34 4.07 24.90 -2.66
C PRO A 34 4.87 26.16 -3.03
N LYS A 35 6.10 26.31 -2.52
CA LYS A 35 6.91 27.52 -2.69
C LYS A 35 7.87 27.48 -3.87
N ILE A 36 8.22 26.28 -4.37
CA ILE A 36 9.32 26.09 -5.33
C ILE A 36 8.81 25.68 -6.72
N VAL A 37 7.57 25.18 -6.81
CA VAL A 37 7.16 24.37 -7.95
C VAL A 37 5.86 24.89 -8.59
N PRO A 38 5.86 25.39 -9.85
CA PRO A 38 4.70 25.97 -10.53
C PRO A 38 3.48 25.05 -10.67
N ASN A 39 2.30 25.61 -11.01
CA ASN A 39 1.00 24.94 -11.02
C ASN A 39 0.70 24.01 -12.22
N SER A 40 1.66 23.68 -13.08
CA SER A 40 1.43 22.93 -14.34
C SER A 40 1.16 21.42 -14.19
N PHE A 41 0.73 20.96 -13.01
CA PHE A 41 0.53 19.55 -12.61
C PHE A 41 -0.25 18.69 -13.62
N LEU A 42 -1.31 19.23 -14.24
CA LEU A 42 -2.15 18.47 -15.18
C LEU A 42 -1.60 18.43 -16.61
N ALA A 43 -0.77 19.40 -17.00
CA ALA A 43 -0.26 19.52 -18.36
C ALA A 43 0.83 18.48 -18.67
N ALA A 44 1.59 18.04 -17.67
CA ALA A 44 2.64 17.02 -17.83
C ALA A 44 2.09 15.58 -17.98
N LEU A 45 0.80 15.37 -17.75
CA LEU A 45 0.14 14.06 -17.89
C LEU A 45 -0.50 13.88 -19.27
N GLU A 46 -0.81 14.95 -19.98
CA GLU A 46 -1.59 14.89 -21.23
C GLU A 46 -0.73 14.45 -22.41
N GLY A 47 -1.14 13.39 -23.11
CA GLY A 47 -0.50 12.93 -24.35
C GLY A 47 0.80 12.14 -24.17
N SER A 48 1.16 11.68 -22.96
CA SER A 48 2.39 10.91 -22.74
C SER A 48 2.19 9.41 -23.00
N HIS A 49 2.70 8.91 -24.13
CA HIS A 49 2.74 7.48 -24.44
C HIS A 49 3.54 6.68 -23.40
N THR A 50 4.61 7.25 -22.84
CA THR A 50 5.42 6.60 -21.79
C THR A 50 4.61 6.34 -20.53
N GLN A 51 3.79 7.30 -20.10
CA GLN A 51 2.94 7.13 -18.91
C GLN A 51 1.87 6.07 -19.12
N ILE A 52 1.29 5.99 -20.33
CA ILE A 52 0.35 4.93 -20.70
C ILE A 52 1.05 3.57 -20.57
N MET A 53 2.24 3.41 -21.17
CA MET A 53 2.99 2.15 -21.10
C MET A 53 3.34 1.74 -19.66
N LEU A 54 3.81 2.69 -18.84
CA LEU A 54 4.15 2.44 -17.44
C LEU A 54 2.92 2.09 -16.59
N ALA A 55 1.77 2.72 -16.87
CA ALA A 55 0.50 2.41 -16.20
C ALA A 55 -0.06 1.05 -16.62
N VAL A 56 0.01 0.70 -17.91
CA VAL A 56 -0.35 -0.64 -18.40
C VAL A 56 0.55 -1.70 -17.76
N THR A 57 1.86 -1.46 -17.69
CA THR A 57 2.80 -2.39 -17.04
C THR A 57 2.44 -2.60 -15.57
N ALA A 58 2.13 -1.53 -14.84
CA ALA A 58 1.70 -1.62 -13.44
C ALA A 58 0.39 -2.41 -13.29
N MET A 59 -0.58 -2.17 -14.18
CA MET A 59 -1.81 -2.96 -14.25
C MET A 59 -1.54 -4.43 -14.54
N THR A 60 -0.60 -4.75 -15.43
CA THR A 60 -0.23 -6.14 -15.73
C THR A 60 0.33 -6.84 -14.50
N TYR A 61 1.27 -6.23 -13.77
CA TYR A 61 1.79 -6.82 -12.54
C TYR A 61 0.71 -7.01 -11.47
N LEU A 62 -0.17 -6.02 -11.29
CA LEU A 62 -1.30 -6.12 -10.36
C LEU A 62 -2.30 -7.20 -10.79
N GLY A 63 -2.61 -7.29 -12.08
CA GLY A 63 -3.51 -8.28 -12.64
C GLY A 63 -2.98 -9.71 -12.47
N ILE A 64 -1.71 -9.94 -12.81
CA ILE A 64 -1.06 -11.25 -12.60
C ILE A 64 -1.08 -11.61 -11.11
N THR A 65 -0.73 -10.66 -10.24
CA THR A 65 -0.80 -10.85 -8.77
C THR A 65 -2.21 -11.22 -8.34
N ALA A 66 -3.21 -10.46 -8.79
CA ALA A 66 -4.60 -10.66 -8.44
C ALA A 66 -5.12 -12.05 -8.84
N PHE A 67 -4.98 -12.43 -10.11
CA PHE A 67 -5.47 -13.72 -10.60
C PHE A 67 -4.72 -14.89 -9.97
N TYR A 68 -3.41 -14.76 -9.77
CA TYR A 68 -2.62 -15.77 -9.06
C TYR A 68 -3.13 -15.97 -7.64
N LEU A 69 -3.35 -14.89 -6.89
CA LEU A 69 -3.80 -14.96 -5.50
C LEU A 69 -5.24 -15.46 -5.38
N ILE A 70 -6.15 -15.06 -6.29
CA ILE A 70 -7.51 -15.59 -6.34
C ILE A 70 -7.50 -17.10 -6.58
N TYR A 71 -6.67 -17.57 -7.53
CA TYR A 71 -6.49 -19.01 -7.78
C TYR A 71 -5.98 -19.73 -6.52
N LYS A 72 -4.95 -19.19 -5.86
CA LYS A 72 -4.39 -19.78 -4.63
C LYS A 72 -5.39 -19.78 -3.47
N GLY A 73 -6.15 -18.71 -3.31
CA GLY A 73 -7.20 -18.59 -2.30
C GLY A 73 -8.30 -19.62 -2.48
N ARG A 74 -8.75 -19.85 -3.71
CA ARG A 74 -9.72 -20.93 -4.00
C ARG A 74 -9.13 -22.32 -3.79
N LYS A 75 -7.88 -22.54 -4.18
CA LYS A 75 -7.23 -23.85 -4.13
C LYS A 75 -6.87 -24.32 -2.72
N TYR A 76 -6.40 -23.41 -1.86
CA TYR A 76 -5.86 -23.78 -0.54
C TYR A 76 -6.70 -23.26 0.63
N TYR A 77 -7.55 -22.26 0.42
CA TYR A 77 -8.38 -21.64 1.46
C TYR A 77 -9.87 -21.73 1.09
N GLY A 78 -10.24 -22.55 0.10
CA GLY A 78 -11.61 -22.63 -0.45
C GLY A 78 -12.66 -23.06 0.58
N ASP A 79 -12.27 -23.92 1.52
CA ASP A 79 -13.14 -24.41 2.60
C ASP A 79 -13.20 -23.45 3.80
N ARG A 80 -12.43 -22.35 3.77
CA ARG A 80 -12.44 -21.33 4.81
C ARG A 80 -13.35 -20.17 4.44
N GLY A 81 -13.91 -19.52 5.46
CA GLY A 81 -14.67 -18.28 5.28
C GLY A 81 -13.81 -17.19 4.60
N LEU A 82 -14.47 -16.28 3.86
CA LEU A 82 -13.80 -15.20 3.13
C LEU A 82 -12.85 -14.37 4.02
N GLU A 83 -13.22 -14.16 5.27
CA GLU A 83 -12.48 -13.37 6.27
C GLU A 83 -11.11 -13.98 6.65
N GLU A 84 -10.94 -15.27 6.41
CA GLU A 84 -9.69 -16.00 6.66
C GLU A 84 -8.91 -16.30 5.38
N ASN A 85 -9.51 -16.02 4.22
CA ASN A 85 -8.92 -16.29 2.92
C ASN A 85 -8.00 -15.14 2.48
N VAL A 86 -6.85 -15.03 3.15
CA VAL A 86 -5.85 -13.97 2.91
C VAL A 86 -5.47 -13.81 1.43
N PRO A 87 -5.15 -14.88 0.66
CA PRO A 87 -4.83 -14.74 -0.75
C PRO A 87 -5.99 -14.11 -1.53
N LEU A 88 -7.23 -14.53 -1.27
CA LEU A 88 -8.39 -14.02 -1.97
C LEU A 88 -8.62 -12.53 -1.67
N ILE A 89 -8.46 -12.11 -0.41
CA ILE A 89 -8.53 -10.70 0.01
C ILE A 89 -7.47 -9.86 -0.69
N TRP A 90 -6.20 -10.29 -0.65
CA TRP A 90 -5.12 -9.59 -1.34
C TRP A 90 -5.33 -9.56 -2.86
N GLY A 91 -5.85 -10.63 -3.44
CA GLY A 91 -6.18 -10.72 -4.86
C GLY A 91 -7.26 -9.71 -5.28
N PHE A 92 -8.39 -9.66 -4.59
CA PHE A 92 -9.45 -8.69 -4.87
C PHE A 92 -9.00 -7.25 -4.61
N SER A 93 -8.22 -7.00 -3.56
CA SER A 93 -7.66 -5.68 -3.29
C SER A 93 -6.69 -5.22 -4.40
N SER A 94 -5.97 -6.16 -5.02
CA SER A 94 -5.09 -5.86 -6.16
C SER A 94 -5.88 -5.53 -7.44
N LEU A 95 -7.02 -6.21 -7.67
CA LEU A 95 -7.95 -5.82 -8.75
C LEU A 95 -8.52 -4.42 -8.53
N ALA A 96 -8.87 -4.08 -7.28
CA ALA A 96 -9.30 -2.74 -6.93
C ALA A 96 -8.21 -1.72 -7.32
N TYR A 97 -6.94 -1.96 -6.95
CA TYR A 97 -5.86 -1.02 -7.24
C TYR A 97 -5.67 -0.75 -8.75
N MET A 98 -5.97 -1.73 -9.61
CA MET A 98 -5.90 -1.54 -11.07
C MET A 98 -6.78 -0.37 -11.55
N VAL A 99 -7.89 -0.09 -10.86
CA VAL A 99 -8.79 1.02 -11.20
C VAL A 99 -8.07 2.36 -11.12
N THR A 100 -7.13 2.54 -10.17
CA THR A 100 -6.31 3.76 -10.10
C THR A 100 -5.51 3.99 -11.39
N TYR A 101 -4.99 2.91 -11.99
CA TYR A 101 -4.20 2.99 -13.23
C TYR A 101 -5.07 3.18 -14.48
N ILE A 102 -6.31 2.68 -14.47
CA ILE A 102 -7.30 3.03 -15.51
C ILE A 102 -7.49 4.55 -15.55
N GLY A 103 -7.64 5.19 -14.39
CA GLY A 103 -7.74 6.65 -14.32
C GLY A 103 -6.51 7.38 -14.89
N ILE A 104 -5.31 6.86 -14.63
CA ILE A 104 -4.06 7.39 -15.19
C ILE A 104 -4.04 7.24 -16.72
N ILE A 105 -4.40 6.07 -17.25
CA ILE A 105 -4.43 5.81 -18.69
C ILE A 105 -5.45 6.72 -19.38
N LEU A 106 -6.67 6.83 -18.85
CA LEU A 106 -7.72 7.68 -19.41
C LEU A 106 -7.29 9.16 -19.44
N LYS A 107 -6.66 9.64 -18.36
CA LYS A 107 -6.12 11.01 -18.33
C LYS A 107 -4.97 11.18 -19.32
N ALA A 108 -4.01 10.25 -19.34
CA ALA A 108 -2.84 10.35 -20.22
C ALA A 108 -3.19 10.24 -21.70
N SER A 109 -4.27 9.52 -22.03
CA SER A 109 -4.81 9.39 -23.38
C SER A 109 -5.73 10.56 -23.78
N ASN A 110 -5.86 11.59 -22.93
CA ASN A 110 -6.78 12.73 -23.12
C ASN A 110 -8.25 12.33 -23.30
N VAL A 111 -8.66 11.15 -22.81
CA VAL A 111 -10.04 10.68 -22.87
C VAL A 111 -10.91 11.38 -21.83
N ILE A 112 -10.32 11.72 -20.67
CA ILE A 112 -11.01 12.43 -19.59
C ILE A 112 -10.22 13.67 -19.15
N ALA A 113 -10.94 14.73 -18.79
CA ALA A 113 -10.40 15.81 -17.98
C ALA A 113 -10.48 15.42 -16.50
N MET A 114 -9.33 15.31 -15.82
CA MET A 114 -9.28 14.94 -14.41
C MET A 114 -9.76 16.10 -13.53
N ASN A 115 -10.98 15.99 -13.01
CA ASN A 115 -11.51 16.87 -11.98
C ASN A 115 -11.33 16.25 -10.58
N THR A 116 -11.70 16.99 -9.55
CA THR A 116 -11.55 16.63 -8.14
C THR A 116 -12.28 15.31 -7.80
N GLU A 117 -13.49 15.14 -8.33
CA GLU A 117 -14.36 13.98 -8.08
C GLU A 117 -13.81 12.70 -8.71
N LEU A 118 -13.40 12.76 -9.97
CA LEU A 118 -12.77 11.63 -10.66
C LEU A 118 -11.42 11.30 -10.02
N PHE A 119 -10.66 12.31 -9.60
CA PHE A 119 -9.41 12.11 -8.89
C PHE A 119 -9.62 11.37 -7.57
N PHE A 120 -10.59 11.81 -6.77
CA PHE A 120 -11.00 11.14 -5.53
C PHE A 120 -11.40 9.69 -5.80
N PHE A 121 -12.29 9.47 -6.78
CA PHE A 121 -12.78 8.15 -7.15
C PHE A 121 -11.63 7.21 -7.51
N PHE A 122 -10.77 7.56 -8.47
CA PHE A 122 -9.68 6.68 -8.90
C PHE A 122 -8.66 6.42 -7.79
N ARG A 123 -8.40 7.40 -6.91
CA ARG A 123 -7.45 7.24 -5.80
C ARG A 123 -8.02 6.48 -4.61
N SER A 124 -9.34 6.40 -4.44
CA SER A 124 -9.97 5.61 -3.37
C SER A 124 -9.61 4.12 -3.45
N PHE A 125 -9.42 3.58 -4.66
CA PHE A 125 -9.06 2.17 -4.85
C PHE A 125 -7.64 1.82 -4.41
N MET A 126 -6.72 2.77 -4.44
CA MET A 126 -5.38 2.64 -3.85
C MET A 126 -5.44 2.48 -2.33
N ILE A 127 -6.39 3.17 -1.69
CA ILE A 127 -6.65 3.04 -0.25
C ILE A 127 -7.25 1.66 0.05
N LEU A 128 -8.20 1.19 -0.76
CA LEU A 128 -8.78 -0.16 -0.63
C LEU A 128 -7.72 -1.26 -0.76
N TRP A 129 -6.74 -1.08 -1.63
CA TRP A 129 -5.60 -1.98 -1.74
C TRP A 129 -4.78 -2.02 -0.45
N ALA A 130 -4.37 -0.86 0.06
CA ALA A 130 -3.60 -0.80 1.31
C ALA A 130 -4.38 -1.40 2.49
N ALA A 131 -5.69 -1.14 2.56
CA ALA A 131 -6.58 -1.71 3.56
C ALA A 131 -6.68 -3.25 3.45
N GLY A 132 -6.76 -3.80 2.23
CA GLY A 132 -6.77 -5.24 1.98
C GLY A 132 -5.44 -5.92 2.34
N ILE A 133 -4.31 -5.29 1.99
CA ILE A 133 -2.97 -5.76 2.39
C ILE A 133 -2.86 -5.82 3.91
N ALA A 134 -3.22 -4.73 4.61
CA ALA A 134 -3.21 -4.66 6.06
C ALA A 134 -4.12 -5.71 6.70
N TYR A 135 -5.35 -5.86 6.21
CA TYR A 135 -6.30 -6.85 6.73
C TYR A 135 -5.70 -8.26 6.66
N GLY A 136 -5.21 -8.68 5.49
CA GLY A 136 -4.62 -10.01 5.34
C GLY A 136 -3.35 -10.20 6.19
N LEU A 137 -2.49 -9.17 6.31
CA LEU A 137 -1.31 -9.22 7.19
C LEU A 137 -1.68 -9.47 8.65
N ILE A 138 -2.73 -8.81 9.15
CA ILE A 138 -3.21 -8.98 10.52
C ILE A 138 -3.87 -10.35 10.68
N THR A 139 -4.64 -10.81 9.69
CA THR A 139 -5.24 -12.16 9.68
C THR A 139 -4.19 -13.27 9.76
N LEU A 140 -3.04 -13.11 9.10
CA LEU A 140 -1.93 -14.07 9.22
C LEU A 140 -1.31 -14.10 10.63
N ARG A 141 -1.53 -13.05 11.44
CA ARG A 141 -0.90 -12.89 12.74
C ARG A 141 -1.82 -13.16 13.91
N THR A 142 -3.13 -12.93 13.78
CA THR A 142 -4.09 -13.13 14.86
C THR A 142 -5.47 -13.59 14.38
N SER A 143 -6.19 -14.32 15.23
CA SER A 143 -7.62 -14.63 15.09
C SER A 143 -8.54 -13.48 15.50
N ARG A 144 -8.05 -12.49 16.25
CA ARG A 144 -8.84 -11.38 16.78
C ARG A 144 -9.44 -10.52 15.66
N GLU A 145 -10.75 -10.69 15.46
CA GLU A 145 -11.53 -9.98 14.45
C GLU A 145 -11.56 -8.47 14.69
N SER A 146 -11.64 -8.04 15.96
CA SER A 146 -11.65 -6.63 16.34
C SER A 146 -10.39 -5.89 15.87
N LEU A 147 -9.20 -6.48 16.07
CA LEU A 147 -7.93 -5.86 15.68
C LEU A 147 -7.84 -5.71 14.15
N ARG A 148 -8.25 -6.75 13.40
CA ARG A 148 -8.35 -6.71 11.93
C ARG A 148 -9.27 -5.57 11.49
N LYS A 149 -10.48 -5.50 12.03
CA LYS A 149 -11.48 -4.47 11.69
C LYS A 149 -10.99 -3.07 12.00
N TYR A 150 -10.50 -2.82 13.22
CA TYR A 150 -10.13 -1.47 13.65
C TYR A 150 -8.95 -0.91 12.89
N ILE A 151 -7.90 -1.70 12.62
CA ILE A 151 -6.75 -1.21 11.86
C ILE A 151 -7.14 -0.94 10.40
N THR A 152 -7.89 -1.85 9.76
CA THR A 152 -8.36 -1.65 8.39
C THR A 152 -9.29 -0.45 8.26
N LEU A 153 -10.19 -0.24 9.23
CA LEU A 153 -11.05 0.96 9.30
C LEU A 153 -10.24 2.23 9.55
N ALA A 154 -9.21 2.20 10.39
CA ALA A 154 -8.34 3.36 10.63
C ALA A 154 -7.58 3.75 9.36
N ILE A 155 -6.98 2.78 8.65
CA ILE A 155 -6.28 3.03 7.38
C ILE A 155 -7.24 3.65 6.36
N THR A 156 -8.42 3.05 6.19
CA THR A 156 -9.41 3.48 5.21
C THR A 156 -9.99 4.85 5.57
N GLY A 157 -10.46 5.00 6.80
CA GLY A 157 -11.10 6.22 7.31
C GLY A 157 -10.17 7.41 7.28
N LEU A 158 -8.98 7.31 7.89
CA LEU A 158 -8.03 8.43 7.94
C LEU A 158 -7.57 8.85 6.53
N SER A 159 -7.33 7.88 5.64
CA SER A 159 -6.94 8.16 4.26
C SER A 159 -8.06 8.85 3.46
N LEU A 160 -9.30 8.35 3.56
CA LEU A 160 -10.44 8.95 2.87
C LEU A 160 -10.77 10.34 3.42
N THR A 161 -10.67 10.54 4.75
CA THR A 161 -10.83 11.85 5.37
C THR A 161 -9.77 12.83 4.87
N TRP A 162 -8.51 12.42 4.75
CA TRP A 162 -7.45 13.25 4.18
C TRP A 162 -7.77 13.66 2.74
N PHE A 163 -8.17 12.69 1.92
CA PHE A 163 -8.55 12.94 0.53
C PHE A 163 -9.75 13.88 0.43
N ALA A 164 -10.80 13.65 1.21
CA ALA A 164 -11.99 14.50 1.21
C ALA A 164 -11.66 15.94 1.62
N TRP A 165 -10.87 16.11 2.69
CA TRP A 165 -10.45 17.43 3.16
C TRP A 165 -9.55 18.16 2.15
N GLY A 166 -8.51 17.49 1.63
CA GLY A 166 -7.58 18.09 0.69
C GLY A 166 -8.22 18.46 -0.65
N LEU A 167 -9.18 17.65 -1.11
CA LEU A 167 -9.84 17.84 -2.40
C LEU A 167 -11.02 18.80 -2.33
N PHE A 168 -11.89 18.68 -1.33
CA PHE A 168 -13.14 19.43 -1.29
C PHE A 168 -13.08 20.66 -0.36
N SER A 169 -12.21 20.69 0.64
CA SER A 169 -12.03 21.86 1.51
C SER A 169 -10.88 22.75 1.05
N ILE A 170 -9.74 22.17 0.69
CA ILE A 170 -8.58 22.93 0.18
C ILE A 170 -8.68 23.17 -1.33
N GLY A 171 -9.32 22.27 -2.08
CA GLY A 171 -9.47 22.42 -3.53
C GLY A 171 -8.22 22.10 -4.33
N SER A 172 -7.26 21.34 -3.79
CA SER A 172 -5.96 21.11 -4.44
C SER A 172 -5.58 19.64 -4.51
N ILE A 173 -5.65 19.07 -5.73
CA ILE A 173 -5.16 17.72 -6.04
C ILE A 173 -3.68 17.59 -5.67
N LYS A 174 -2.87 18.62 -6.00
CA LYS A 174 -1.45 18.66 -5.71
C LYS A 174 -1.21 18.50 -4.20
N TYR A 175 -1.77 19.40 -3.40
CA TYR A 175 -1.63 19.37 -1.94
C TYR A 175 -2.10 18.03 -1.36
N THR A 176 -3.26 17.54 -1.81
CA THR A 176 -3.83 16.28 -1.34
C THR A 176 -2.87 15.13 -1.57
N MET A 177 -2.31 15.00 -2.77
CA MET A 177 -1.38 13.93 -3.09
C MET A 177 -0.08 14.02 -2.33
N TYR A 178 0.50 15.22 -2.18
CA TYR A 178 1.73 15.40 -1.41
C TYR A 178 1.58 14.96 0.03
N GLY A 179 0.52 15.42 0.69
CA GLY A 179 0.29 15.01 2.06
C GLY A 179 -0.13 13.56 2.16
N PHE A 180 -0.92 13.04 1.22
CA PHE A 180 -1.30 11.63 1.25
C PHE A 180 -0.08 10.71 1.11
N THR A 181 0.80 10.99 0.15
CA THR A 181 2.01 10.19 -0.04
C THR A 181 2.91 10.26 1.18
N SER A 182 3.10 11.46 1.72
CA SER A 182 3.98 11.74 2.86
C SER A 182 3.49 11.16 4.19
N PHE A 183 2.21 11.37 4.52
CA PHE A 183 1.66 11.07 5.84
C PHE A 183 0.99 9.69 5.93
N PHE A 184 0.59 9.11 4.79
CA PHE A 184 -0.13 7.85 4.77
C PHE A 184 0.60 6.80 3.93
N TRP A 185 0.78 7.03 2.63
CA TRP A 185 1.24 5.98 1.73
C TRP A 185 2.65 5.47 2.04
N VAL A 186 3.62 6.38 2.18
CA VAL A 186 5.01 5.98 2.48
C VAL A 186 5.08 5.33 3.87
N PRO A 187 4.55 5.92 4.96
CA PRO A 187 4.55 5.25 6.26
C PRO A 187 3.91 3.85 6.22
N LEU A 188 2.78 3.69 5.51
CA LEU A 188 2.10 2.40 5.39
C LEU A 188 2.92 1.36 4.63
N THR A 189 3.53 1.73 3.49
CA THR A 189 4.35 0.80 2.71
C THR A 189 5.61 0.37 3.47
N PHE A 190 6.24 1.27 4.23
CA PHE A 190 7.34 0.91 5.14
C PHE A 190 6.86 0.01 6.29
N ALA A 191 5.71 0.31 6.89
CA ALA A 191 5.12 -0.53 7.94
C ALA A 191 4.78 -1.93 7.41
N PHE A 192 4.16 -2.04 6.24
CA PHE A 192 3.91 -3.33 5.58
C PHE A 192 5.22 -4.08 5.33
N GLY A 193 6.25 -3.40 4.80
CA GLY A 193 7.57 -3.98 4.63
C GLY A 193 8.10 -4.58 5.92
N TYR A 194 8.06 -3.81 7.01
CA TYR A 194 8.47 -4.27 8.34
C TYR A 194 7.66 -5.49 8.83
N PHE A 195 6.35 -5.49 8.65
CA PHE A 195 5.50 -6.62 9.03
C PHE A 195 5.78 -7.88 8.19
N PHE A 196 6.02 -7.73 6.89
CA PHE A 196 6.42 -8.85 6.05
C PHE A 196 7.80 -9.41 6.47
N TRP A 197 8.76 -8.53 6.76
CA TRP A 197 10.10 -8.93 7.22
C TRP A 197 10.05 -9.71 8.53
N THR A 198 9.37 -9.17 9.55
CA THR A 198 9.28 -9.82 10.87
C THR A 198 8.51 -11.13 10.81
N TYR A 199 7.47 -11.23 9.97
CA TYR A 199 6.76 -12.49 9.74
C TYR A 199 7.69 -13.53 9.09
N SER A 200 8.54 -13.11 8.15
CA SER A 200 9.56 -13.98 7.56
C SER A 200 10.57 -14.48 8.59
N GLY A 201 10.98 -13.62 9.54
CA GLY A 201 11.88 -14.01 10.62
C GLY A 201 11.32 -15.14 11.48
N GLY A 202 10.02 -15.11 11.78
CA GLY A 202 9.34 -16.15 12.57
C GLY A 202 9.00 -17.43 11.79
N THR A 203 8.77 -17.35 10.48
CA THR A 203 8.31 -18.49 9.66
C THR A 203 9.35 -19.07 8.70
N GLY A 204 10.47 -18.38 8.49
CA GLY A 204 11.50 -18.75 7.52
C GLY A 204 11.11 -18.57 6.05
N HIS A 205 9.88 -18.14 5.74
CA HIS A 205 9.40 -18.05 4.37
C HIS A 205 10.09 -16.93 3.57
N SER A 206 10.88 -17.30 2.56
CA SER A 206 11.66 -16.36 1.75
C SER A 206 10.80 -15.42 0.92
N GLY A 207 9.60 -15.84 0.48
CA GLY A 207 8.66 -14.99 -0.26
C GLY A 207 8.30 -13.70 0.49
N MET A 208 8.17 -13.78 1.82
CA MET A 208 7.88 -12.62 2.67
C MET A 208 9.03 -11.58 2.67
N LYS A 209 10.28 -12.01 2.54
CA LYS A 209 11.44 -11.09 2.41
C LYS A 209 11.38 -10.31 1.09
N TRP A 210 10.99 -10.99 0.00
CA TRP A 210 10.82 -10.35 -1.30
C TRP A 210 9.67 -9.34 -1.27
N ILE A 211 8.52 -9.70 -0.69
CA ILE A 211 7.41 -8.76 -0.53
C ILE A 211 7.84 -7.56 0.33
N SER A 212 8.55 -7.81 1.43
CA SER A 212 9.10 -6.74 2.28
C SER A 212 9.99 -5.78 1.49
N ALA A 213 10.97 -6.30 0.76
CA ALA A 213 11.88 -5.49 -0.04
C ALA A 213 11.12 -4.68 -1.10
N GLY A 214 10.13 -5.29 -1.76
CA GLY A 214 9.27 -4.61 -2.73
C GLY A 214 8.41 -3.51 -2.11
N MET A 215 7.86 -3.71 -0.90
CA MET A 215 7.07 -2.70 -0.18
C MET A 215 7.92 -1.51 0.26
N VAL A 216 9.10 -1.76 0.83
CA VAL A 216 10.05 -0.68 1.20
C VAL A 216 10.52 0.08 -0.03
N TYR A 217 10.80 -0.64 -1.12
CA TYR A 217 11.22 0.00 -2.37
C TYR A 217 10.08 0.84 -2.94
N MET A 218 8.84 0.33 -2.95
CA MET A 218 7.65 1.10 -3.35
C MET A 218 7.49 2.38 -2.52
N GLY A 219 7.62 2.32 -1.19
CA GLY A 219 7.60 3.52 -0.36
C GLY A 219 8.69 4.52 -0.76
N SER A 220 9.90 4.02 -1.04
CA SER A 220 11.03 4.84 -1.48
C SER A 220 10.80 5.50 -2.84
N THR A 221 10.15 4.81 -3.79
CA THR A 221 9.82 5.42 -5.09
C THR A 221 8.81 6.55 -4.93
N TYR A 222 7.89 6.46 -3.98
CA TYR A 222 6.94 7.55 -3.69
C TYR A 222 7.59 8.74 -2.96
N LEU A 223 8.63 8.52 -2.15
CA LEU A 223 9.46 9.59 -1.59
C LEU A 223 10.23 10.35 -2.67
N PHE A 224 10.68 9.65 -3.70
CA PHE A 224 11.34 10.22 -4.88
C PHE A 224 10.35 10.86 -5.86
N TRP A 225 9.17 10.29 -6.01
CA TRP A 225 8.10 10.78 -6.89
C TRP A 225 7.63 12.19 -6.51
N ALA A 226 7.46 12.44 -5.21
CA ALA A 226 7.01 13.73 -4.70
C ALA A 226 7.86 14.92 -5.23
N PRO A 227 9.19 14.98 -5.03
CA PRO A 227 10.00 16.09 -5.55
C PRO A 227 10.11 16.12 -7.08
N THR A 228 9.92 15.01 -7.77
CA THR A 228 10.31 14.85 -9.20
C THR A 228 9.16 14.97 -10.20
N HIS A 229 7.93 15.15 -9.71
CA HIS A 229 6.68 15.13 -10.48
C HIS A 229 6.53 16.12 -11.64
N GLN A 230 7.45 17.07 -11.84
CA GLN A 230 7.37 18.06 -12.91
C GLN A 230 8.40 17.86 -14.03
N ASN A 231 9.30 16.90 -13.88
CA ASN A 231 10.39 16.66 -14.82
C ASN A 231 10.38 15.21 -15.30
N PHE A 232 11.24 14.89 -16.26
CA PHE A 232 11.45 13.52 -16.77
C PHE A 232 11.70 12.48 -15.63
N LEU A 233 12.19 12.93 -14.48
CA LEU A 233 12.39 12.12 -13.28
C LEU A 233 11.09 11.47 -12.75
N TYR A 234 9.91 12.01 -13.09
CA TYR A 234 8.62 11.37 -12.80
C TYR A 234 8.50 10.00 -13.47
N GLU A 235 8.92 9.88 -14.73
CA GLU A 235 8.88 8.62 -15.48
C GLU A 235 9.85 7.60 -14.88
N VAL A 236 11.01 8.07 -14.41
CA VAL A 236 11.98 7.24 -13.67
C VAL A 236 11.37 6.73 -12.36
N ALA A 237 10.71 7.59 -11.59
CA ALA A 237 10.04 7.18 -10.35
C ALA A 237 8.94 6.14 -10.60
N PHE A 238 8.19 6.29 -11.69
CA PHE A 238 7.13 5.35 -12.07
C PHE A 238 7.69 4.03 -12.65
N PHE A 239 8.81 4.08 -13.37
CA PHE A 239 9.55 2.88 -13.76
C PHE A 239 10.08 2.12 -12.53
N GLN A 240 10.65 2.81 -11.55
CA GLN A 240 11.09 2.20 -10.29
C GLN A 240 9.91 1.58 -9.53
N TYR A 241 8.74 2.23 -9.54
CA TYR A 241 7.51 1.65 -8.98
C TYR A 241 7.17 0.30 -9.64
N ASN A 242 7.29 0.21 -10.97
CA ASN A 242 7.07 -1.05 -11.70
C ASN A 242 8.07 -2.14 -11.28
N ILE A 243 9.34 -1.79 -11.04
CA ILE A 243 10.33 -2.73 -10.47
C ILE A 243 9.87 -3.19 -9.09
N ALA A 244 9.47 -2.28 -8.20
CA ALA A 244 8.98 -2.63 -6.86
C ALA A 244 7.74 -3.56 -6.93
N ALA A 245 6.78 -3.28 -7.81
CA ALA A 245 5.61 -4.12 -8.04
C ALA A 245 5.99 -5.53 -8.54
N SER A 246 6.96 -5.66 -9.45
CA SER A 246 7.44 -6.96 -9.92
C SER A 246 8.14 -7.77 -8.82
N ILE A 247 8.88 -7.11 -7.92
CA ILE A 247 9.49 -7.74 -6.73
C ILE A 247 8.40 -8.26 -5.78
N ILE A 248 7.33 -7.48 -5.55
CA ILE A 248 6.19 -7.92 -4.73
C ILE A 248 5.53 -9.15 -5.36
N LEU A 249 5.27 -9.14 -6.68
CA LEU A 249 4.72 -10.27 -7.41
C LEU A 249 5.61 -11.53 -7.27
N LEU A 250 6.93 -11.38 -7.44
CA LEU A 250 7.89 -12.48 -7.24
C LEU A 250 7.83 -13.02 -5.80
N GLY A 251 7.67 -12.15 -4.81
CA GLY A 251 7.49 -12.58 -3.43
C GLY A 251 6.18 -13.34 -3.20
N MET A 252 5.06 -12.82 -3.71
CA MET A 252 3.74 -13.47 -3.62
C MET A 252 3.72 -14.86 -4.26
N THR A 253 4.45 -15.04 -5.38
CA THR A 253 4.52 -16.33 -6.08
C THR A 253 5.36 -17.38 -5.34
N LYS A 254 6.29 -16.94 -4.48
CA LYS A 254 7.17 -17.79 -3.65
C LYS A 254 6.57 -18.16 -2.29
N LEU A 255 5.41 -17.64 -1.93
CA LEU A 255 4.78 -17.98 -0.66
C LEU A 255 4.26 -19.43 -0.67
N PRO A 256 4.53 -20.22 0.39
CA PRO A 256 4.02 -21.58 0.51
C PRO A 256 2.58 -21.56 1.01
N TRP A 257 1.65 -21.11 0.15
CA TRP A 257 0.24 -20.86 0.51
C TRP A 257 -0.47 -22.01 1.20
N LYS A 258 -0.12 -23.26 0.86
CA LYS A 258 -0.64 -24.47 1.51
C LYS A 258 -0.14 -24.59 2.96
N GLU A 259 1.17 -24.45 3.18
CA GLU A 259 1.72 -24.51 4.54
C GLU A 259 1.16 -23.37 5.40
N MET A 260 1.04 -22.17 4.81
CA MET A 260 0.48 -21.02 5.50
C MET A 260 -1.01 -21.16 5.84
N SER A 261 -1.77 -22.03 5.14
CA SER A 261 -3.13 -22.31 5.60
C SER A 261 -3.08 -23.10 6.91
N ASP A 262 -2.13 -24.01 7.05
CA ASP A 262 -2.18 -25.06 8.07
C ASP A 262 -1.53 -24.65 9.41
N VAL A 263 -1.06 -23.41 9.56
CA VAL A 263 -0.26 -22.93 10.71
C VAL A 263 -1.10 -22.12 11.72
N GLU A 264 -0.84 -22.34 13.01
CA GLU A 264 -1.35 -21.53 14.13
C GLU A 264 -0.80 -20.10 14.13
N ARG A 265 -1.63 -19.13 14.52
CA ARG A 265 -1.34 -17.70 14.31
C ARG A 265 -0.40 -17.16 15.41
N PRO A 266 0.75 -16.53 15.06
CA PRO A 266 1.79 -16.22 16.04
C PRO A 266 1.41 -15.29 17.21
N LEU A 267 0.50 -14.33 17.02
CA LEU A 267 0.09 -13.44 18.12
C LEU A 267 -0.89 -14.10 19.08
N ASP A 268 -1.61 -15.13 18.64
CA ASP A 268 -2.58 -15.79 19.51
C ASP A 268 -1.85 -16.52 20.66
N LEU A 269 -0.65 -17.06 20.40
CA LEU A 269 0.22 -17.70 21.39
C LEU A 269 0.71 -16.73 22.49
N ILE A 270 1.11 -15.51 22.10
CA ILE A 270 1.59 -14.49 23.05
C ILE A 270 0.45 -14.04 23.99
N PHE A 271 -0.76 -13.90 23.44
CA PHE A 271 -1.91 -13.48 24.24
C PHE A 271 -2.51 -14.58 25.11
N GLU A 272 -2.19 -15.84 24.84
CA GLU A 272 -2.52 -16.97 25.73
C GLU A 272 -1.57 -17.00 26.94
N GLU A 273 -0.27 -16.79 26.73
CA GLU A 273 0.71 -16.66 27.82
C GLU A 273 0.39 -15.48 28.78
N ASP A 274 -0.15 -14.37 28.26
CA ASP A 274 -0.58 -13.22 29.08
C ASP A 274 -1.87 -13.47 29.89
N ARG A 275 -2.63 -14.53 29.59
CA ARG A 275 -3.84 -14.91 30.37
C ARG A 275 -3.54 -15.93 31.45
N GLU A 276 -2.43 -16.65 31.33
CA GLU A 276 -2.01 -17.67 32.29
C GLU A 276 -1.12 -17.09 33.40
N ASN A 277 -0.68 -15.83 33.28
CA ASN A 277 0.06 -15.06 34.28
C ASN A 277 -0.80 -13.95 34.91
#